data_AF-A0A5N5T171-F1
#
_entry.id   AF-A0A5N5T171-F1
#
_cell.length_a   1.000
_cell.length_b   1.000
_cell.length_c   1.000
_cell.angle_alpha   90.00
_cell.angle_beta   90.00
_cell.angle_gamma   90.00
#
_symmetry.space_group_name_H-M   'P 1'
#
loop_
_entity.id
_entity.type
_entity.pdbx_description
1 polymer ?
#
loop_
_entity_poly.entity_id
_entity_poly.type
_entity_poly.pdbx_seq_one_letter_code
_entity_poly.pdbx_strand_id
1 'polypeptide(L)'
;DDDESECEGFDVLDGYIHYGSTVKLVCSVMGMAFPRLVIRKVDKQTALLDSDDPVSQLHKCAFYMKDTERMYLCLSQERIIMFQATPCPKEPNKEMINDGVSWAIISTDKAEYQFYEGMGYARCPVTPVPIVSSLQLNGGGDVAMLELTGENFTPNLRIWFDDVEAETMYRCEESILCVVPDISAFRRGWQWVRQPTQVPVSLVRHGGVIYATNLTFTYTPEPGPRTHCAQQQPSQHSQPHYTQSQQHTQQHTLKQHM
;
A
#
# COMPACT_ATOMS: atom_id res chain seq x y z
N ASP A 1 7.18 18.94 -5.48
CA ASP A 1 8.12 20.09 -5.54
C ASP A 1 7.35 21.34 -5.94
N ASP A 2 7.80 22.53 -5.53
CA ASP A 2 7.14 23.77 -5.95
C ASP A 2 7.35 24.08 -7.44
N ASP A 3 8.39 23.51 -8.05
CA ASP A 3 8.69 23.65 -9.48
C ASP A 3 8.07 22.56 -10.37
N GLU A 4 7.35 21.58 -9.82
CA GLU A 4 6.71 20.52 -10.60
C GLU A 4 5.55 21.05 -11.43
N SER A 5 5.54 20.79 -12.74
CA SER A 5 4.43 21.10 -13.65
C SER A 5 3.19 20.22 -13.43
N GLU A 6 2.00 20.67 -13.84
CA GLU A 6 0.81 19.80 -13.82
C GLU A 6 0.97 18.60 -14.76
N CYS A 7 0.83 17.40 -14.21
CA CYS A 7 0.80 16.14 -14.94
C CYS A 7 -0.08 15.12 -14.19
N GLU A 8 -0.50 14.06 -14.88
CA GLU A 8 -1.21 12.91 -14.27
C GLU A 8 -0.28 12.10 -13.35
N GLY A 9 1.01 12.02 -13.68
CA GLY A 9 2.06 11.53 -12.79
C GLY A 9 2.68 12.69 -12.00
N PHE A 10 2.82 12.52 -10.69
CA PHE A 10 3.42 13.51 -9.80
C PHE A 10 4.32 12.79 -8.80
N ASP A 11 5.41 13.43 -8.39
CA ASP A 11 6.28 12.88 -7.37
C ASP A 11 5.65 13.07 -5.99
N VAL A 12 5.79 12.05 -5.14
CA VAL A 12 5.31 12.09 -3.76
C VAL A 12 6.49 12.41 -2.86
N LEU A 13 6.32 13.43 -2.02
CA LEU A 13 7.29 13.82 -1.01
C LEU A 13 6.80 13.37 0.37
N ASP A 14 7.65 12.65 1.09
CA ASP A 14 7.40 12.25 2.47
C ASP A 14 7.55 13.46 3.42
N GLY A 15 6.69 13.53 4.44
CA GLY A 15 6.76 14.55 5.48
C GLY A 15 5.40 15.03 5.96
N TYR A 16 5.39 15.86 7.00
CA TYR A 16 4.17 16.53 7.44
C TYR A 16 3.81 17.68 6.50
N ILE A 17 2.53 17.84 6.23
CA ILE A 17 2.01 18.94 5.42
C ILE A 17 2.08 20.23 6.24
N HIS A 18 2.68 21.27 5.67
CA HIS A 18 2.73 22.61 6.23
C HIS A 18 1.85 23.55 5.42
N TYR A 19 1.36 24.63 6.03
CA TYR A 19 0.71 25.69 5.25
C TYR A 19 1.68 26.28 4.22
N GLY A 20 1.15 26.67 3.06
CA GLY A 20 1.97 27.09 1.92
C GLY A 20 2.48 25.93 1.05
N SER A 21 2.38 24.67 1.51
CA SER A 21 2.79 23.52 0.72
C SER A 21 1.88 23.31 -0.50
N THR A 22 2.48 22.92 -1.63
CA THR A 22 1.75 22.39 -2.79
C THR A 22 1.30 20.96 -2.49
N VAL A 23 0.01 20.69 -2.61
CA VAL A 23 -0.63 19.39 -2.32
C VAL A 23 -1.49 18.91 -3.48
N LYS A 24 -1.69 17.60 -3.54
CA LYS A 24 -2.59 16.92 -4.50
C LYS A 24 -3.65 16.16 -3.72
N LEU A 25 -4.93 16.51 -3.92
CA LEU A 25 -6.05 15.79 -3.33
C LEU A 25 -6.55 14.73 -4.31
N VAL A 26 -6.46 13.45 -3.92
CA VAL A 26 -6.83 12.30 -4.75
C VAL A 26 -7.91 11.49 -4.03
N CYS A 27 -8.99 11.19 -4.74
CA CYS A 27 -10.05 10.32 -4.23
C CYS A 27 -9.54 8.88 -4.10
N SER A 28 -9.56 8.32 -2.89
CA SER A 28 -9.09 6.96 -2.61
C SER A 28 -9.89 5.85 -3.27
N VAL A 29 -11.10 6.13 -3.76
CA VAL A 29 -11.97 5.15 -4.43
C VAL A 29 -11.91 5.27 -5.94
N MET A 30 -12.06 6.50 -6.47
CA MET A 30 -12.16 6.72 -7.92
C MET A 30 -10.83 7.08 -8.58
N GLY A 31 -9.79 7.39 -7.80
CA GLY A 31 -8.51 7.89 -8.31
C GLY A 31 -8.57 9.29 -8.93
N MET A 32 -9.74 9.94 -8.96
CA MET A 32 -9.88 11.31 -9.45
C MET A 32 -9.11 12.27 -8.57
N ALA A 33 -8.36 13.18 -9.21
CA ALA A 33 -7.52 14.16 -8.51
C ALA A 33 -7.92 15.58 -8.87
N PHE A 34 -7.81 16.50 -7.91
CA PHE A 34 -7.83 17.93 -8.20
C PHE A 34 -6.54 18.39 -8.89
N PRO A 35 -6.52 19.57 -9.54
CA PRO A 35 -5.29 20.26 -9.98
C PRO A 35 -4.30 20.50 -8.82
N ARG A 36 -3.13 21.09 -9.09
CA ARG A 36 -2.20 21.42 -8.00
C ARG A 36 -2.83 22.47 -7.08
N LEU A 37 -2.86 22.20 -5.78
CA LEU A 37 -3.44 23.08 -4.78
C LEU A 37 -2.35 23.58 -3.83
N VAL A 38 -2.50 24.77 -3.27
CA VAL A 38 -1.71 25.24 -2.13
C VAL A 38 -2.64 25.33 -0.93
N ILE A 39 -2.29 24.60 0.13
CA ILE A 39 -3.08 24.63 1.37
C ILE A 39 -2.72 25.91 2.15
N ARG A 40 -3.73 26.72 2.46
CA ARG A 40 -3.58 27.99 3.18
C ARG A 40 -4.36 27.96 4.49
N LYS A 41 -3.81 28.60 5.52
CA LYS A 41 -4.47 28.72 6.82
C LYS A 41 -5.61 29.73 6.72
N VAL A 42 -6.74 29.41 7.33
CA VAL A 42 -7.89 30.33 7.39
C VAL A 42 -8.05 30.87 8.79
N ASP A 43 -8.04 32.20 8.91
CA ASP A 43 -8.47 32.91 10.10
C ASP A 43 -9.67 33.81 9.74
N LYS A 44 -10.79 33.61 10.42
CA LYS A 44 -12.08 34.23 10.12
C LYS A 44 -12.48 34.02 8.65
N GLN A 45 -12.54 35.08 7.86
CA GLN A 45 -12.86 35.06 6.42
C GLN A 45 -11.65 35.46 5.57
N THR A 46 -10.45 35.18 6.06
CA THR A 46 -9.19 35.47 5.36
C THR A 46 -8.32 34.23 5.25
N ALA A 47 -7.77 34.00 4.06
CA ALA A 47 -6.68 33.07 3.83
C ALA A 47 -5.35 33.79 4.08
N LEU A 48 -4.49 33.18 4.89
CA LEU A 48 -3.16 33.67 5.22
C LEU A 48 -2.15 33.13 4.19
N LEU A 49 -1.34 34.03 3.62
CA LEU A 49 -0.39 33.72 2.54
C LEU A 49 1.01 33.32 3.05
N ASP A 50 1.32 33.67 4.29
CA ASP A 50 2.65 33.62 4.91
C ASP A 50 2.74 32.62 6.09
N SER A 51 1.69 31.81 6.28
CA SER A 51 1.71 30.74 7.28
C SER A 51 2.52 29.55 6.79
N ASP A 52 3.43 29.06 7.63
CA ASP A 52 4.31 27.91 7.38
C ASP A 52 4.28 26.92 8.56
N ASP A 53 3.29 27.02 9.45
CA ASP A 53 3.13 26.04 10.53
C ASP A 53 2.54 24.70 10.01
N PRO A 54 2.83 23.56 10.68
CA PRO A 54 2.22 22.28 10.34
C PRO A 54 0.70 22.31 10.37
N VAL A 55 0.08 21.61 9.42
CA VAL A 55 -1.38 21.46 9.37
C VAL A 55 -1.82 20.43 10.41
N SER A 56 -2.72 20.82 11.31
CA SER A 56 -3.26 19.97 12.38
C SER A 56 -4.72 19.60 12.16
N GLN A 57 -5.17 18.58 12.90
CA GLN A 57 -6.55 18.11 12.90
C GLN A 57 -7.54 19.24 13.22
N LEU A 58 -8.66 19.26 12.50
CA LEU A 58 -9.77 20.19 12.64
C LEU A 58 -9.41 21.66 12.40
N HIS A 59 -8.22 21.95 11.87
CA HIS A 59 -7.92 23.28 11.39
C HIS A 59 -8.85 23.69 10.25
N LYS A 60 -9.11 24.99 10.17
CA LYS A 60 -9.74 25.61 9.00
C LYS A 60 -8.66 25.97 7.99
N CYS A 61 -8.81 25.47 6.78
CA CYS A 61 -7.89 25.71 5.67
C CYS A 61 -8.66 26.08 4.41
N ALA A 62 -7.94 26.61 3.42
CA ALA A 62 -8.41 26.90 2.09
C ALA A 62 -7.46 26.27 1.08
N PHE A 63 -7.98 25.88 -0.09
CA PHE A 63 -7.17 25.30 -1.16
C PHE A 63 -7.12 26.26 -2.34
N TYR A 64 -5.99 26.94 -2.50
CA TYR A 64 -5.72 27.82 -3.63
C TYR A 64 -5.30 26.98 -4.84
N MET A 65 -5.89 27.23 -6.02
CA MET A 65 -5.50 26.58 -7.27
C MET A 65 -4.18 27.20 -7.73
N LYS A 66 -3.09 26.42 -7.74
CA LYS A 66 -1.76 26.92 -8.08
C LYS A 66 -1.74 27.48 -9.51
N ASP A 67 -0.96 28.53 -9.74
CA ASP A 67 -0.82 29.23 -11.02
C ASP A 67 -2.12 29.86 -11.57
N THR A 68 -3.08 30.17 -10.71
CA THR A 68 -4.32 30.87 -11.08
C THR A 68 -4.39 32.27 -10.46
N GLU A 69 -5.32 33.11 -10.94
CA GLU A 69 -5.52 34.45 -10.35
C GLU A 69 -6.37 34.41 -9.07
N ARG A 70 -5.79 33.94 -7.96
CA ARG A 70 -6.45 33.85 -6.63
C ARG A 70 -7.72 33.00 -6.66
N MET A 71 -7.74 31.94 -7.47
CA MET A 71 -8.88 31.02 -7.50
C MET A 71 -8.75 29.98 -6.39
N TYR A 72 -9.82 29.75 -5.66
CA TYR A 72 -9.88 28.77 -4.57
C TYR A 72 -10.95 27.72 -4.82
N LEU A 73 -10.72 26.53 -4.30
CA LEU A 73 -11.73 25.49 -4.20
C LEU A 73 -12.86 25.95 -3.26
N CYS A 74 -14.07 26.02 -3.79
CA CYS A 74 -15.23 26.55 -3.09
C CYS A 74 -16.41 25.59 -3.19
N LEU A 75 -17.07 25.33 -2.06
CA LEU A 75 -18.40 24.76 -2.04
C LEU A 75 -19.43 25.87 -2.27
N SER A 76 -20.29 25.69 -3.27
CA SER A 76 -21.46 26.53 -3.48
C SER A 76 -22.69 25.63 -3.64
N GLN A 77 -23.58 25.69 -2.65
CA GLN A 77 -24.69 24.74 -2.51
C GLN A 77 -24.15 23.30 -2.45
N GLU A 78 -24.40 22.48 -3.47
CA GLU A 78 -23.93 21.10 -3.59
C GLU A 78 -22.84 20.93 -4.66
N ARG A 79 -22.28 22.04 -5.17
CA ARG A 79 -21.31 22.01 -6.26
C ARG A 79 -19.94 22.51 -5.79
N ILE A 80 -18.92 21.81 -6.27
CA ILE A 80 -17.54 22.27 -6.18
C ILE A 80 -17.27 23.21 -7.36
N ILE A 81 -16.89 24.44 -7.06
CA ILE A 81 -16.58 25.49 -8.05
C ILE A 81 -15.25 26.17 -7.71
N MET A 82 -14.75 26.97 -8.63
CA MET A 82 -13.64 27.89 -8.37
C MET A 82 -14.20 29.26 -7.98
N PHE A 83 -13.71 29.83 -6.88
CA PHE A 83 -14.08 31.16 -6.40
C PHE A 83 -12.85 32.08 -6.38
N GLN A 84 -12.96 33.26 -6.97
CA GLN A 84 -11.88 34.24 -6.96
C GLN A 84 -11.87 35.05 -5.66
N ALA A 85 -10.80 34.95 -4.88
CA ALA A 85 -10.65 35.71 -3.65
C ALA A 85 -10.33 37.20 -3.91
N THR A 86 -10.71 38.05 -2.96
CA THR A 86 -10.43 39.50 -3.03
C THR A 86 -9.17 39.82 -2.21
N PRO A 87 -8.16 40.51 -2.76
CA PRO A 87 -6.98 40.89 -1.96
C PRO A 87 -7.36 41.85 -0.82
N CYS A 88 -6.72 41.72 0.35
CA CYS A 88 -6.97 42.63 1.46
C CYS A 88 -6.24 43.97 1.23
N PRO A 89 -6.93 45.14 1.27
CA PRO A 89 -6.30 46.44 1.00
C PRO A 89 -5.24 46.86 2.02
N LYS A 90 -5.33 46.36 3.25
CA LYS A 90 -4.47 46.75 4.38
C LYS A 90 -3.40 45.72 4.71
N GLU A 91 -3.60 44.47 4.31
CA GLU A 91 -2.77 43.32 4.71
C GLU A 91 -2.40 42.53 3.45
N PRO A 92 -1.26 42.81 2.81
CA PRO A 92 -0.90 42.20 1.52
C PRO A 92 -0.65 40.68 1.61
N ASN A 93 -0.44 40.16 2.82
CA ASN A 93 -0.29 38.74 3.15
C ASN A 93 -1.64 38.03 3.39
N LYS A 94 -2.78 38.68 3.09
CA LYS A 94 -4.12 38.11 3.29
C LYS A 94 -5.02 38.29 2.07
N GLU A 95 -5.82 37.26 1.82
CA GLU A 95 -6.88 37.29 0.82
C GLU A 95 -8.23 37.05 1.50
N MET A 96 -9.21 37.90 1.21
CA MET A 96 -10.59 37.76 1.68
C MET A 96 -11.29 36.67 0.88
N ILE A 97 -11.81 35.67 1.60
CA ILE A 97 -12.49 34.50 1.07
C ILE A 97 -13.93 34.44 1.60
N ASN A 98 -14.78 33.64 0.96
CA ASN A 98 -16.13 33.36 1.48
C ASN A 98 -16.11 32.12 2.38
N ASP A 99 -17.23 31.87 3.06
CA ASP A 99 -17.36 30.70 3.94
C ASP A 99 -17.28 29.36 3.17
N GLY A 100 -17.68 29.35 1.89
CA GLY A 100 -17.62 28.16 1.03
C GLY A 100 -16.20 27.72 0.65
N VAL A 101 -15.21 28.59 0.79
CA VAL A 101 -13.77 28.29 0.60
C VAL A 101 -13.11 27.78 1.88
N SER A 102 -13.79 27.89 3.04
CA SER A 102 -13.26 27.42 4.32
C SER A 102 -13.60 25.94 4.54
N TRP A 103 -12.58 25.09 4.53
CA TRP A 103 -12.67 23.65 4.73
C TRP A 103 -12.11 23.27 6.09
N ALA A 104 -12.74 22.31 6.76
CA ALA A 104 -12.17 21.66 7.94
C ALA A 104 -11.44 20.39 7.49
N ILE A 105 -10.15 20.28 7.85
CA ILE A 105 -9.34 19.10 7.52
C ILE A 105 -9.26 18.14 8.70
N ILE A 106 -9.39 16.84 8.42
CA ILE A 106 -9.27 15.77 9.42
C ILE A 106 -8.67 14.53 8.76
N SER A 107 -7.77 13.85 9.46
CA SER A 107 -7.27 12.54 9.03
C SER A 107 -8.35 11.49 9.27
N THR A 108 -8.55 10.64 8.27
CA THR A 108 -9.48 9.52 8.33
C THR A 108 -8.71 8.22 8.20
N ASP A 109 -9.22 7.17 8.83
CA ASP A 109 -8.68 5.81 8.73
C ASP A 109 -9.79 4.84 8.27
N LYS A 110 -9.40 3.67 7.76
CA LYS A 110 -10.30 2.66 7.20
C LYS A 110 -9.93 1.26 7.70
N ALA A 111 -10.85 0.62 8.41
CA ALA A 111 -10.81 -0.82 8.66
C ALA A 111 -11.68 -1.56 7.64
N GLU A 112 -11.11 -2.57 6.98
CA GLU A 112 -11.81 -3.40 5.99
C GLU A 112 -11.77 -4.88 6.40
N TYR A 113 -12.90 -5.55 6.28
CA TYR A 113 -13.05 -6.95 6.62
C TYR A 113 -13.73 -7.69 5.48
N GLN A 114 -13.13 -8.80 5.04
CA GLN A 114 -13.65 -9.62 3.95
C GLN A 114 -13.76 -11.08 4.42
N PHE A 115 -14.92 -11.71 4.18
CA PHE A 115 -15.13 -13.12 4.47
C PHE A 115 -16.10 -13.76 3.47
N TYR A 116 -16.01 -15.09 3.34
CA TYR A 116 -16.90 -15.89 2.51
C TYR A 116 -17.21 -17.24 3.18
N GLU A 117 -18.47 -17.65 3.19
CA GLU A 117 -18.92 -18.92 3.78
C GLU A 117 -18.90 -20.05 2.74
N GLY A 118 -17.73 -20.63 2.49
CA GLY A 118 -17.51 -21.57 1.38
C GLY A 118 -18.23 -22.91 1.49
N MET A 119 -18.64 -23.31 2.70
CA MET A 119 -19.30 -24.60 2.96
C MET A 119 -20.74 -24.44 3.46
N GLY A 120 -21.36 -23.28 3.16
CA GLY A 120 -22.67 -22.91 3.68
C GLY A 120 -22.60 -22.21 5.05
N TYR A 121 -23.77 -21.96 5.63
CA TYR A 121 -23.92 -21.08 6.80
C TYR A 121 -23.05 -21.51 8.00
N ALA A 122 -22.22 -20.60 8.49
CA ALA A 122 -21.38 -20.84 9.65
C ALA A 122 -22.23 -20.94 10.92
N ARG A 123 -22.00 -21.98 11.73
CA ARG A 123 -22.70 -22.17 13.01
C ARG A 123 -22.20 -21.25 14.14
N CYS A 124 -21.16 -20.48 13.89
CA CYS A 124 -20.57 -19.52 14.81
C CYS A 124 -20.38 -18.17 14.10
N PRO A 125 -20.35 -17.05 14.82
CA PRO A 125 -20.01 -15.76 14.24
C PRO A 125 -18.69 -15.83 13.46
N VAL A 126 -18.62 -15.15 12.32
CA VAL A 126 -17.41 -15.05 11.49
C VAL A 126 -16.32 -14.18 12.14
N THR A 127 -16.65 -13.48 13.23
CA THR A 127 -15.74 -12.65 14.01
C THR A 127 -15.05 -13.44 15.14
N PRO A 128 -13.87 -13.00 15.60
CA PRO A 128 -13.07 -11.88 15.06
C PRO A 128 -12.48 -12.23 13.69
N VAL A 129 -12.45 -11.26 12.78
CA VAL A 129 -11.92 -11.46 11.42
C VAL A 129 -10.40 -11.34 11.48
N PRO A 130 -9.63 -12.35 11.04
CA PRO A 130 -8.19 -12.27 11.00
C PRO A 130 -7.75 -11.25 9.95
N ILE A 131 -6.81 -10.38 10.32
CA ILE A 131 -6.20 -9.39 9.42
C ILE A 131 -4.75 -9.79 9.22
N VAL A 132 -4.27 -9.78 7.98
CA VAL A 132 -2.85 -10.03 7.67
C VAL A 132 -2.22 -8.73 7.22
N SER A 133 -1.17 -8.29 7.93
CA SER A 133 -0.45 -7.04 7.66
C SER A 133 0.79 -7.26 6.81
N SER A 134 1.48 -8.39 6.96
CA SER A 134 2.67 -8.69 6.16
C SER A 134 2.91 -10.19 5.98
N LEU A 135 3.63 -10.53 4.90
CA LEU A 135 4.14 -11.88 4.62
C LEU A 135 5.67 -11.86 4.68
N GLN A 136 6.26 -12.75 5.46
CA GLN A 136 7.71 -12.89 5.58
C GLN A 136 8.13 -14.31 5.22
N LEU A 137 8.91 -14.43 4.16
CA LEU A 137 9.45 -15.71 3.73
C LEU A 137 10.75 -15.99 4.47
N ASN A 138 10.80 -17.14 5.13
CA ASN A 138 11.97 -17.66 5.83
C ASN A 138 12.44 -18.95 5.17
N GLY A 139 13.73 -19.03 4.82
CA GLY A 139 14.35 -20.19 4.19
C GLY A 139 14.33 -20.17 2.66
N GLY A 140 14.71 -21.30 2.06
CA GLY A 140 14.85 -21.52 0.63
C GLY A 140 15.13 -22.99 0.32
N GLY A 141 14.79 -23.47 -0.88
CA GLY A 141 14.97 -24.89 -1.23
C GLY A 141 13.94 -25.83 -0.61
N ASP A 142 14.41 -26.94 -0.02
CA ASP A 142 13.60 -28.09 0.41
C ASP A 142 12.52 -27.77 1.47
N VAL A 143 12.74 -26.75 2.31
CA VAL A 143 11.76 -26.32 3.32
C VAL A 143 11.76 -24.80 3.39
N ALA A 144 10.80 -24.20 2.70
CA ALA A 144 10.48 -22.79 2.81
C ALA A 144 9.29 -22.60 3.76
N MET A 145 9.38 -21.63 4.66
CA MET A 145 8.29 -21.28 5.57
C MET A 145 7.84 -19.86 5.33
N LEU A 146 6.54 -19.64 5.31
CA LEU A 146 5.93 -18.32 5.23
C LEU A 146 5.34 -17.94 6.58
N GLU A 147 5.81 -16.83 7.14
CA GLU A 147 5.25 -16.21 8.33
C GLU A 147 4.28 -15.09 7.93
N LEU A 148 3.07 -15.16 8.48
CA LEU A 148 2.05 -14.14 8.38
C LEU A 148 2.03 -13.38 9.70
N THR A 149 2.20 -12.06 9.65
CA THR A 149 1.99 -11.18 10.79
C THR A 149 0.66 -10.46 10.64
N GLY A 150 -0.02 -10.18 11.75
CA GLY A 150 -1.33 -9.55 11.69
C GLY A 150 -2.04 -9.50 13.03
N GLU A 151 -3.35 -9.68 13.01
CA GLU A 151 -4.22 -9.61 14.19
C GLU A 151 -5.30 -10.69 14.14
N ASN A 152 -5.84 -11.04 15.32
CA ASN A 152 -6.95 -11.97 15.51
C ASN A 152 -6.71 -13.39 14.96
N PHE A 153 -5.46 -13.84 14.92
CA PHE A 153 -5.17 -15.22 14.54
C PHE A 153 -5.62 -16.19 15.64
N THR A 154 -6.06 -17.38 15.23
CA THR A 154 -6.45 -18.44 16.15
C THR A 154 -5.86 -19.77 15.67
N PRO A 155 -5.69 -20.77 16.57
CA PRO A 155 -5.22 -22.10 16.19
C PRO A 155 -6.11 -22.83 15.18
N ASN A 156 -7.35 -22.35 14.97
CA ASN A 156 -8.33 -22.96 14.07
C ASN A 156 -8.24 -22.43 12.63
N LEU A 157 -7.29 -21.54 12.35
CA LEU A 157 -7.02 -21.03 11.01
C LEU A 157 -5.99 -21.91 10.29
N ARG A 158 -6.21 -22.08 9.00
CA ARG A 158 -5.28 -22.69 8.05
C ARG A 158 -4.94 -21.69 6.97
N ILE A 159 -3.67 -21.65 6.59
CA ILE A 159 -3.20 -20.85 5.47
C ILE A 159 -3.43 -21.65 4.19
N TRP A 160 -4.03 -21.00 3.20
CA TRP A 160 -4.28 -21.56 1.89
C TRP A 160 -3.54 -20.73 0.84
N PHE A 161 -2.90 -21.43 -0.08
CA PHE A 161 -2.37 -20.86 -1.31
C PHE A 161 -3.31 -21.29 -2.42
N ASP A 162 -4.07 -20.36 -2.98
CA ASP A 162 -5.15 -20.67 -3.92
C ASP A 162 -6.07 -21.79 -3.39
N ASP A 163 -6.06 -22.97 -4.02
CA ASP A 163 -6.83 -24.16 -3.65
C ASP A 163 -6.04 -25.20 -2.83
N VAL A 164 -4.82 -24.88 -2.39
CA VAL A 164 -3.92 -25.77 -1.65
C VAL A 164 -3.84 -25.36 -0.18
N GLU A 165 -4.32 -26.23 0.71
CA GLU A 165 -4.12 -26.09 2.16
C GLU A 165 -2.65 -26.33 2.53
N ALA A 166 -2.06 -25.41 3.29
CA ALA A 166 -0.70 -25.52 3.78
C ALA A 166 -0.63 -26.00 5.23
N GLU A 167 0.43 -26.74 5.56
CA GLU A 167 0.69 -27.16 6.94
C GLU A 167 0.95 -25.91 7.79
N THR A 168 0.02 -25.60 8.69
CA THR A 168 -0.04 -24.32 9.40
C THR A 168 0.28 -24.48 10.89
N MET A 169 1.21 -23.67 11.39
CA MET A 169 1.63 -23.61 12.78
C MET A 169 1.25 -22.26 13.40
N TYR A 170 0.37 -22.28 14.40
CA TYR A 170 -0.02 -21.11 15.16
C TYR A 170 1.05 -20.76 16.21
N ARG A 171 1.47 -19.48 16.28
CA ARG A 171 2.33 -18.97 17.37
C ARG A 171 1.52 -18.16 18.38
N CYS A 172 0.86 -17.09 17.93
CA CYS A 172 0.06 -16.20 18.76
C CYS A 172 -1.00 -15.46 17.90
N GLU A 173 -1.79 -14.60 18.53
CA GLU A 173 -2.85 -13.82 17.86
C GLU A 173 -2.33 -12.87 16.78
N GLU A 174 -1.01 -12.64 16.74
CA GLU A 174 -0.33 -11.74 15.80
C GLU A 174 0.63 -12.45 14.83
N SER A 175 0.89 -13.76 15.01
CA SER A 175 1.83 -14.51 14.16
C SER A 175 1.37 -15.97 13.93
N ILE A 176 1.32 -16.36 12.66
CA ILE A 176 1.02 -17.71 12.19
C ILE A 176 1.94 -18.07 11.03
N LEU A 177 2.36 -19.33 10.95
CA LEU A 177 3.32 -19.80 9.95
C LEU A 177 2.75 -20.94 9.14
N CYS A 178 3.26 -21.14 7.95
CA CYS A 178 3.05 -22.38 7.21
C CYS A 178 4.29 -22.81 6.44
N VAL A 179 4.34 -24.09 6.11
CA VAL A 179 5.24 -24.61 5.08
C VAL A 179 4.70 -24.17 3.72
N VAL A 180 5.55 -23.56 2.90
CA VAL A 180 5.19 -23.18 1.53
C VAL A 180 4.97 -24.45 0.71
N PRO A 181 3.78 -24.66 0.11
CA PRO A 181 3.53 -25.81 -0.74
C PRO A 181 4.46 -25.84 -1.95
N ASP A 182 4.78 -27.04 -2.42
CA ASP A 182 5.51 -27.19 -3.68
C ASP A 182 4.64 -26.76 -4.88
N ILE A 183 5.25 -26.18 -5.91
CA ILE A 183 4.50 -25.71 -7.09
C ILE A 183 3.74 -26.84 -7.80
N SER A 184 4.22 -28.09 -7.70
CA SER A 184 3.55 -29.25 -8.28
C SER A 184 2.15 -29.50 -7.69
N ALA A 185 1.86 -28.96 -6.49
CA ALA A 185 0.56 -29.07 -5.84
C ALA A 185 -0.56 -28.35 -6.61
N PHE A 186 -0.24 -27.23 -7.27
CA PHE A 186 -1.21 -26.42 -8.02
C PHE A 186 -1.51 -26.99 -9.41
N ARG A 187 -0.52 -27.63 -10.05
CA ARG A 187 -0.67 -28.28 -11.36
C ARG A 187 0.19 -29.53 -11.45
N ARG A 188 -0.48 -30.68 -11.60
CA ARG A 188 0.19 -31.98 -11.81
C ARG A 188 1.17 -31.90 -12.99
N GLY A 189 2.45 -32.18 -12.72
CA GLY A 189 3.53 -32.20 -13.72
C GLY A 189 4.42 -30.95 -13.78
N TRP A 190 4.15 -29.92 -12.97
CA TRP A 190 5.07 -28.79 -12.82
C TRP A 190 6.20 -29.19 -11.87
N GLN A 191 7.42 -29.31 -12.40
CA GLN A 191 8.64 -29.52 -11.60
C GLN A 191 9.39 -28.21 -11.33
N TRP A 192 9.15 -27.18 -12.13
CA TRP A 192 9.68 -25.84 -11.95
C TRP A 192 8.74 -24.82 -12.60
N VAL A 193 8.82 -23.58 -12.15
CA VAL A 193 8.08 -22.49 -12.75
C VAL A 193 8.86 -21.93 -13.94
N ARG A 194 8.22 -21.71 -15.09
CA ARG A 194 8.88 -21.08 -16.27
C ARG A 194 8.79 -19.55 -16.25
N GLN A 195 7.80 -19.02 -15.55
CA GLN A 195 7.56 -17.60 -15.36
C GLN A 195 7.07 -17.38 -13.92
N PRO A 196 7.26 -16.19 -13.33
CA PRO A 196 6.71 -15.89 -12.01
C PRO A 196 5.22 -16.25 -11.92
N THR A 197 4.85 -17.11 -10.98
CA THR A 197 3.46 -17.52 -10.76
C THR A 197 2.98 -16.97 -9.43
N GLN A 198 1.97 -16.12 -9.48
CA GLN A 198 1.36 -15.51 -8.30
C GLN A 198 0.12 -16.30 -7.90
N VAL A 199 0.03 -16.62 -6.60
CA VAL A 199 -1.14 -17.27 -6.01
C VAL A 199 -1.67 -16.43 -4.85
N PRO A 200 -3.00 -16.31 -4.70
CA PRO A 200 -3.57 -15.61 -3.55
C PRO A 200 -3.32 -16.40 -2.26
N VAL A 201 -3.06 -15.67 -1.17
CA VAL A 201 -2.96 -16.24 0.17
C VAL A 201 -4.27 -15.95 0.91
N SER A 202 -4.87 -16.97 1.51
CA SER A 202 -6.13 -16.86 2.24
C SER A 202 -6.04 -17.54 3.60
N LEU A 203 -6.83 -17.09 4.57
CA LEU A 203 -7.00 -17.76 5.85
C LEU A 203 -8.34 -18.48 5.87
N VAL A 204 -8.35 -19.77 6.17
CA VAL A 204 -9.56 -20.58 6.22
C VAL A 204 -9.75 -21.11 7.63
N ARG A 205 -10.91 -20.80 8.21
CA ARG A 205 -11.28 -21.30 9.55
C ARG A 205 -11.89 -22.69 9.45
N HIS A 206 -11.66 -23.51 10.48
CA HIS A 206 -12.42 -24.73 10.72
C HIS A 206 -13.94 -24.46 10.71
N GLY A 207 -14.62 -24.91 9.67
CA GLY A 207 -16.01 -24.55 9.35
C GLY A 207 -16.22 -23.98 7.94
N GLY A 208 -15.13 -23.71 7.21
CA GLY A 208 -15.18 -23.34 5.79
C GLY A 208 -15.35 -21.85 5.53
N VAL A 209 -15.19 -20.99 6.55
CA VAL A 209 -15.15 -19.54 6.35
C VAL A 209 -13.78 -19.15 5.82
N ILE A 210 -13.76 -18.48 4.67
CA ILE A 210 -12.57 -18.00 3.98
C ILE A 210 -12.43 -16.51 4.24
N TYR A 211 -11.25 -16.07 4.70
CA TYR A 211 -10.88 -14.68 4.87
C TYR A 211 -9.82 -14.32 3.84
N ALA A 212 -10.19 -13.44 2.91
CA ALA A 212 -9.27 -12.95 1.89
C ALA A 212 -8.25 -11.99 2.51
N THR A 213 -6.97 -12.22 2.24
CA THR A 213 -5.90 -11.34 2.76
C THR A 213 -5.56 -10.19 1.81
N ASN A 214 -5.99 -10.28 0.53
CA ASN A 214 -5.54 -9.43 -0.58
C ASN A 214 -4.03 -9.47 -0.85
N LEU A 215 -3.31 -10.42 -0.23
CA LEU A 215 -1.89 -10.65 -0.44
C LEU A 215 -1.70 -11.85 -1.39
N THR A 216 -0.62 -11.79 -2.17
CA THR A 216 -0.23 -12.87 -3.08
C THR A 216 1.16 -13.35 -2.74
N PHE A 217 1.40 -14.64 -2.96
CA PHE A 217 2.70 -15.27 -2.89
C PHE A 217 3.23 -15.53 -4.30
N THR A 218 4.49 -15.23 -4.56
CA THR A 218 5.10 -15.39 -5.90
C THR A 218 6.13 -16.51 -5.92
N TYR A 219 5.85 -17.56 -6.69
CA TYR A 219 6.85 -18.56 -7.05
C TYR A 219 7.68 -18.06 -8.22
N THR A 220 9.01 -18.02 -8.08
CA THR A 220 9.89 -17.61 -9.17
C THR A 220 10.63 -18.79 -9.81
N PRO A 221 10.85 -18.74 -11.15
CA PRO A 221 11.70 -19.70 -11.84
C PRO A 221 13.12 -19.68 -11.25
N GLU A 222 13.65 -20.86 -10.92
CA GLU A 222 15.10 -20.97 -10.86
C GLU A 222 15.68 -20.96 -12.28
N PRO A 223 16.88 -20.38 -12.50
CA PRO A 223 17.64 -20.68 -13.70
C PRO A 223 17.87 -22.20 -13.68
N GLY A 224 17.22 -22.94 -14.58
CA GLY A 224 17.21 -24.40 -14.57
C GLY A 224 18.61 -25.03 -14.46
N PRO A 225 18.70 -26.33 -14.11
CA PRO A 225 19.97 -26.98 -13.83
C PRO A 225 20.97 -26.70 -14.96
N ARG A 226 22.09 -26.05 -14.63
CA ARG A 226 23.21 -25.94 -15.55
C ARG A 226 23.59 -27.35 -15.92
N THR A 227 23.35 -27.73 -17.18
CA THR A 227 23.84 -28.99 -17.74
C THR A 227 25.32 -29.10 -17.38
N HIS A 228 25.67 -30.15 -16.62
CA HIS A 228 27.04 -30.46 -16.25
C HIS A 228 27.93 -30.36 -17.48
N CYS A 229 28.74 -29.30 -17.56
CA CYS A 229 29.76 -29.22 -18.58
C CYS A 229 30.89 -30.16 -18.17
N ALA A 230 31.26 -31.05 -19.10
CA ALA A 230 32.29 -32.05 -18.93
C ALA A 230 33.62 -31.44 -18.44
N GLN A 231 34.31 -32.23 -17.62
CA GLN A 231 35.70 -32.12 -17.18
C GLN A 231 36.57 -31.10 -17.92
N GLN A 232 37.15 -30.15 -17.17
CA GLN A 232 38.51 -29.62 -17.40
C GLN A 232 38.99 -28.84 -16.16
N GLN A 233 40.08 -29.32 -15.54
CA GLN A 233 40.97 -28.56 -14.64
C GLN A 233 42.11 -27.91 -15.49
N PRO A 234 43.01 -27.08 -14.93
CA PRO A 234 42.85 -25.97 -13.97
C PRO A 234 43.69 -24.71 -14.37
N SER A 235 43.38 -23.49 -13.87
CA SER A 235 44.41 -22.43 -13.68
C SER A 235 43.92 -21.12 -13.00
N GLN A 236 44.52 -20.88 -11.82
CA GLN A 236 45.00 -19.64 -11.14
C GLN A 236 44.50 -18.20 -11.47
N HIS A 237 44.30 -17.45 -10.35
CA HIS A 237 44.36 -15.98 -10.12
C HIS A 237 43.28 -15.10 -10.80
N SER A 238 42.48 -14.25 -10.14
CA SER A 238 42.83 -13.01 -9.39
C SER A 238 41.55 -12.36 -8.80
N GLN A 239 41.64 -11.57 -7.72
CA GLN A 239 40.62 -10.58 -7.25
C GLN A 239 40.80 -9.21 -7.97
N PRO A 240 40.02 -8.11 -7.72
CA PRO A 240 38.70 -7.90 -7.06
C PRO A 240 37.74 -6.98 -7.91
N HIS A 241 36.50 -6.71 -7.46
CA HIS A 241 35.93 -5.33 -7.34
C HIS A 241 34.45 -5.28 -6.93
N TYR A 242 34.14 -4.23 -6.16
CA TYR A 242 32.85 -3.75 -5.65
C TYR A 242 31.86 -3.25 -6.71
N THR A 243 30.55 -3.35 -6.45
CA THR A 243 29.57 -2.28 -6.74
C THR A 243 28.27 -2.43 -5.93
N GLN A 244 27.86 -1.30 -5.33
CA GLN A 244 26.51 -0.90 -4.84
C GLN A 244 25.46 -1.00 -5.98
N SER A 245 24.13 -1.04 -5.84
CA SER A 245 23.15 -0.53 -4.85
C SER A 245 21.72 -0.93 -5.30
N GLN A 246 20.74 -0.72 -4.40
CA GLN A 246 19.33 -0.30 -4.60
C GLN A 246 18.20 -1.25 -4.15
N GLN A 247 17.23 -0.58 -3.53
CA GLN A 247 16.12 -1.03 -2.69
C GLN A 247 14.79 -1.07 -3.45
N HIS A 248 13.89 -1.89 -2.91
CA HIS A 248 12.43 -1.76 -2.81
C HIS A 248 11.53 -1.93 -4.05
N THR A 249 10.98 -3.14 -4.12
CA THR A 249 9.52 -3.40 -4.19
C THR A 249 9.30 -4.65 -3.32
N GLN A 250 8.43 -4.65 -2.30
CA GLN A 250 8.21 -5.86 -1.48
C GLN A 250 7.36 -6.87 -2.26
N GLN A 251 8.01 -7.56 -3.20
CA GLN A 251 7.61 -8.86 -3.74
C GLN A 251 8.44 -9.92 -3.00
N HIS A 252 7.81 -10.63 -2.07
CA HIS A 252 8.50 -11.73 -1.39
C HIS A 252 8.59 -12.92 -2.33
N THR A 253 9.84 -13.26 -2.67
CA THR A 253 10.19 -14.18 -3.74
C THR A 253 10.88 -15.41 -3.14
N LEU A 254 10.32 -16.59 -3.37
CA LEU A 254 11.00 -17.86 -3.08
C LEU A 254 11.74 -18.38 -4.32
N LYS A 255 13.00 -18.77 -4.11
CA LYS A 255 13.80 -19.59 -5.04
C LYS A 255 13.85 -21.02 -4.48
N GLN A 256 13.30 -21.99 -5.21
CA GLN A 256 13.27 -23.39 -4.80
C GLN A 256 14.48 -24.14 -5.38
N HIS A 257 15.49 -24.39 -4.55
CA HIS A 257 16.67 -25.19 -4.91
C HIS A 257 16.30 -26.67 -5.11
N MET A 258 16.92 -27.28 -6.14
CA MET A 258 16.98 -28.73 -6.36
C MET A 258 17.95 -29.43 -5.41
#